data_AF-A0A819B5H3-F1
#
_entry.id   AF-A0A819B5H3-F1
#
_cell.length_a   1.000
_cell.length_b   1.000
_cell.length_c   1.000
_cell.angle_alpha   90.00
_cell.angle_beta   90.00
_cell.angle_gamma   90.00
#
_symmetry.space_group_name_H-M   'P 1'
#
loop_
_entity.id
_entity.type
_entity.pdbx_description
1 polymer ?
#
loop_
_entity_poly.entity_id
_entity_poly.type
_entity_poly.pdbx_seq_one_letter_code
_entity_poly.pdbx_strand_id
1 'polypeptide(L)'
;MGSWIGHIAPGIFFILFAFWWHINNCVRYLRSLASETIGEEKQKQVKFRGSTTYPFNCLPSKTLRHLPLESIIKILITTIHFSIEIHNGYNKEPTPHIREENAHHTAMLFGFFLGAWVEILVHYKILVLKRITQAMGFLAFAIEGLMMVFHLHARSMIDAHIHQLVGLTIVCSMIGALCETFDPDNFWFIIARSFFALTQGTWFLQAAFVIWPKTTNPLFVWEPNSHRSVSLLTMSYAYHLAGDALILIIVYLLIYMSMKSHIKLNNSETDDDDDYDEEERIARYKLISNIHEENFA
;
A
#
# COMPACT_ATOMS: atom_id res chain seq x y z
N MET A 1 -19.35 4.85 -17.74
CA MET A 1 -19.17 3.73 -16.80
C MET A 1 -17.80 3.12 -17.01
N GLY A 2 -17.04 2.90 -15.94
CA GLY A 2 -15.78 2.17 -16.01
C GLY A 2 -15.99 0.75 -16.56
N SER A 3 -14.98 -0.10 -16.43
CA SER A 3 -15.13 -1.50 -16.81
C SER A 3 -14.93 -2.39 -15.61
N TRP A 4 -15.44 -3.63 -15.69
CA TRP A 4 -15.17 -4.66 -14.69
C TRP A 4 -13.65 -4.81 -14.47
N ILE A 5 -12.88 -4.86 -15.55
CA ILE A 5 -11.41 -4.94 -15.44
C ILE A 5 -10.81 -3.66 -14.88
N GLY A 6 -11.39 -2.50 -15.18
CA GLY A 6 -11.01 -1.20 -14.63
C GLY A 6 -11.27 -1.06 -13.12
N HIS A 7 -12.05 -1.95 -12.51
CA HIS A 7 -12.20 -2.04 -11.05
C HIS A 7 -11.32 -3.14 -10.46
N ILE A 8 -11.25 -4.31 -11.11
CA ILE A 8 -10.44 -5.44 -10.63
C ILE A 8 -8.95 -5.10 -10.62
N ALA A 9 -8.43 -4.50 -11.69
CA ALA A 9 -7.00 -4.19 -11.80
C ALA A 9 -6.50 -3.24 -10.70
N PRO A 10 -7.09 -2.04 -10.48
CA PRO A 10 -6.68 -1.20 -9.35
C PRO A 10 -6.92 -1.88 -8.00
N GLY A 11 -8.01 -2.66 -7.87
CA GLY A 11 -8.29 -3.44 -6.67
C GLY A 11 -7.14 -4.37 -6.27
N ILE A 12 -6.63 -5.15 -7.23
CA ILE A 12 -5.48 -6.04 -7.04
C ILE A 12 -4.23 -5.24 -6.66
N PHE A 13 -3.95 -4.12 -7.35
CA PHE A 13 -2.76 -3.33 -7.06
C PHE A 13 -2.80 -2.74 -5.65
N PHE A 14 -3.92 -2.15 -5.23
CA PHE A 14 -4.08 -1.62 -3.88
C PHE A 14 -3.90 -2.70 -2.81
N ILE A 15 -4.45 -3.91 -3.03
CA ILE A 15 -4.23 -5.05 -2.12
C ILE A 15 -2.75 -5.41 -2.02
N LEU A 16 -2.07 -5.59 -3.16
CA LEU A 16 -0.66 -5.98 -3.19
C LEU A 16 0.24 -4.94 -2.51
N PHE A 17 0.05 -3.66 -2.82
CA PHE A 17 0.82 -2.58 -2.18
C PHE A 17 0.49 -2.43 -0.69
N ALA A 18 -0.78 -2.58 -0.30
CA ALA A 18 -1.18 -2.52 1.10
C ALA A 18 -0.51 -3.61 1.94
N PHE A 19 -0.52 -4.87 1.47
CA PHE A 19 0.21 -5.94 2.14
C PHE A 19 1.72 -5.71 2.14
N TRP A 20 2.28 -5.28 1.00
CA TRP A 20 3.70 -4.97 0.88
C TRP A 20 4.13 -3.92 1.90
N TRP A 21 3.41 -2.80 2.01
CA TRP A 21 3.69 -1.77 3.00
C TRP A 21 3.47 -2.28 4.42
N HIS A 22 2.36 -2.97 4.70
CA HIS A 22 2.05 -3.46 6.03
C HIS A 22 3.13 -4.41 6.56
N ILE A 23 3.52 -5.40 5.75
CA ILE A 23 4.54 -6.40 6.11
C ILE A 23 5.86 -5.71 6.42
N ASN A 24 6.34 -4.83 5.53
CA ASN A 24 7.61 -4.18 5.71
C ASN A 24 7.63 -3.25 6.94
N ASN A 25 6.52 -2.55 7.21
CA ASN A 25 6.40 -1.70 8.41
C ASN A 25 6.35 -2.51 9.70
N CYS A 26 5.61 -3.63 9.72
CA CYS A 26 5.59 -4.53 10.86
C CYS A 26 7.00 -5.07 11.17
N VAL A 27 7.73 -5.52 10.15
CA VAL A 27 9.12 -5.99 10.32
C VAL A 27 10.01 -4.88 10.88
N ARG A 28 9.95 -3.66 10.33
CA ARG A 28 10.75 -2.53 10.83
C ARG A 28 10.40 -2.16 12.28
N TYR A 29 9.12 -2.12 12.62
CA TYR A 29 8.64 -1.80 13.95
C TYR A 29 9.05 -2.86 14.99
N LEU A 30 8.89 -4.14 14.65
CA LEU A 30 9.31 -5.22 15.54
C LEU A 30 10.83 -5.26 15.72
N ARG A 31 11.60 -4.92 14.69
CA ARG A 31 13.07 -4.76 14.79
C ARG A 31 13.46 -3.61 15.72
N SER A 32 12.76 -2.46 15.66
CA SER A 32 13.05 -1.36 16.57
C SER A 32 12.78 -1.74 18.03
N LEU A 33 11.67 -2.44 18.30
CA LEU A 33 11.35 -2.94 19.64
C LEU A 33 12.39 -3.95 20.16
N ALA A 34 12.83 -4.88 19.30
CA ALA A 34 13.88 -5.83 19.66
C ALA A 34 15.20 -5.11 20.00
N SER A 35 15.57 -4.05 19.25
CA SER A 35 16.79 -3.29 19.51
C SER A 35 16.76 -2.48 20.80
N GLU A 36 15.58 -2.05 21.25
CA GLU A 36 15.39 -1.33 22.52
C GLU A 36 15.54 -2.27 23.72
N THR A 37 15.16 -3.54 23.57
CA THR A 37 15.18 -4.54 24.65
C THR A 37 16.60 -5.04 24.97
N ILE A 38 17.54 -4.99 24.00
CA ILE A 38 18.91 -5.55 24.11
C ILE A 38 19.90 -4.55 24.77
N GLY A 39 19.41 -3.42 25.30
CA GLY A 39 20.22 -2.29 25.76
C GLY A 39 21.49 -2.65 26.55
N GLU A 40 22.65 -2.59 25.88
CA GLU A 40 23.97 -2.40 26.49
C GLU A 40 24.83 -1.46 25.61
N GLU A 41 25.64 -0.63 26.28
CA GLU A 41 26.16 0.71 25.98
C GLU A 41 26.92 0.95 24.65
N LYS A 42 26.93 0.03 23.68
CA LYS A 42 27.71 0.16 22.43
C LYS A 42 26.93 -0.04 21.12
N GLN A 43 25.64 -0.37 21.15
CA GLN A 43 24.83 -0.54 19.92
C GLN A 43 23.96 0.69 19.61
N LYS A 44 23.98 1.11 18.34
CA LYS A 44 23.17 2.20 17.81
C LYS A 44 21.70 1.74 17.78
N GLN A 45 20.85 2.30 18.65
CA GLN A 45 19.42 1.98 18.68
C GLN A 45 18.78 2.21 17.30
N VAL A 46 18.09 1.20 16.78
CA VAL A 46 17.37 1.29 15.51
C VAL A 46 15.99 1.86 15.80
N LYS A 47 15.77 3.13 15.48
CA LYS A 47 14.44 3.76 15.62
C LYS A 47 13.54 3.37 14.47
N PHE A 48 12.26 3.12 14.75
CA PHE A 48 11.25 2.95 13.72
C PHE A 48 11.11 4.26 12.93
N ARG A 49 11.04 4.12 11.61
CA ARG A 49 10.72 5.21 10.71
C ARG A 49 9.95 4.66 9.51
N GLY A 50 8.74 5.16 9.34
CA GLY A 50 7.86 4.85 8.23
C GLY A 50 8.46 5.28 6.90
N SER A 51 8.17 4.51 5.86
CA SER A 51 8.58 4.80 4.49
C SER A 51 7.47 4.48 3.50
N THR A 52 7.48 5.16 2.36
CA THR A 52 6.53 4.96 1.26
C THR A 52 7.02 3.94 0.24
N THR A 53 8.30 3.55 0.32
CA THR A 53 8.93 2.61 -0.61
C THR A 53 9.88 1.66 0.12
N TYR A 54 9.93 0.41 -0.35
CA TYR A 54 10.73 -0.65 0.25
C TYR A 54 11.53 -1.42 -0.81
N PRO A 55 12.74 -1.86 -0.44
CA PRO A 55 13.57 -2.73 -1.27
C PRO A 55 12.97 -4.15 -1.36
N PHE A 56 13.23 -4.84 -2.47
CA PHE A 56 12.89 -6.26 -2.62
C PHE A 56 14.01 -7.15 -2.09
N ASN A 57 14.06 -7.30 -0.77
CA ASN A 57 15.14 -8.03 -0.09
C ASN A 57 15.16 -9.55 -0.39
N CYS A 58 14.05 -10.11 -0.86
CA CYS A 58 13.94 -11.52 -1.23
C CYS A 58 14.61 -11.87 -2.57
N LEU A 59 15.04 -10.88 -3.37
CA LEU A 59 15.64 -11.14 -4.67
C LEU A 59 17.06 -11.72 -4.55
N PRO A 60 17.49 -12.63 -5.43
CA PRO A 60 18.79 -13.29 -5.32
C PRO A 60 19.97 -12.37 -5.69
N SER A 61 19.74 -11.39 -6.58
CA SER A 61 20.80 -10.50 -7.06
C SER A 61 20.95 -9.26 -6.17
N LYS A 62 22.18 -8.97 -5.73
CA LYS A 62 22.52 -7.72 -4.99
C LYS A 62 22.13 -6.48 -5.80
N THR A 63 22.42 -6.45 -7.09
CA THR A 63 22.07 -5.33 -7.97
C THR A 63 20.56 -5.08 -7.99
N LEU A 64 19.74 -6.13 -8.05
CA LEU A 64 18.28 -5.98 -8.03
C LEU A 64 17.74 -5.48 -6.70
N ARG A 65 18.36 -5.84 -5.57
CA ARG A 65 17.99 -5.33 -4.23
C ARG A 65 18.21 -3.83 -4.08
N HIS A 66 19.21 -3.29 -4.79
CA HIS A 66 19.52 -1.87 -4.78
C HIS A 66 18.66 -1.04 -5.74
N LEU A 67 17.89 -1.64 -6.64
CA LEU A 67 17.01 -0.88 -7.52
C LEU A 67 15.73 -0.46 -6.80
N PRO A 68 15.16 0.73 -7.07
CA PRO A 68 13.87 1.16 -6.54
C PRO A 68 12.71 0.46 -7.28
N LEU A 69 12.69 -0.88 -7.23
CA LEU A 69 11.78 -1.70 -8.02
C LEU A 69 10.31 -1.39 -7.75
N GLU A 70 9.96 -1.07 -6.50
CA GLU A 70 8.59 -0.68 -6.14
C GLU A 70 8.14 0.54 -6.96
N SER A 71 8.98 1.58 -6.99
CA SER A 71 8.71 2.83 -7.73
C SER A 71 8.75 2.61 -9.25
N ILE A 72 9.65 1.75 -9.75
CA ILE A 72 9.67 1.35 -11.17
C ILE A 72 8.37 0.64 -11.54
N ILE A 73 7.91 -0.30 -10.72
CA ILE A 73 6.65 -1.03 -10.93
C ILE A 73 5.46 -0.06 -10.92
N LYS A 74 5.40 0.89 -9.97
CA LYS A 74 4.37 1.95 -9.94
C LYS A 74 4.35 2.75 -11.26
N ILE A 75 5.51 3.18 -11.76
CA ILE A 75 5.62 3.91 -13.04
C ILE A 75 5.15 3.06 -14.21
N LEU A 76 5.56 1.80 -14.30
CA LEU A 76 5.15 0.91 -15.38
C LEU A 76 3.64 0.69 -15.38
N ILE A 77 3.05 0.38 -14.22
CA ILE A 77 1.60 0.15 -14.09
C ILE A 77 0.81 1.40 -14.48
N THR A 78 1.19 2.57 -13.95
CA THR A 78 0.50 3.83 -14.24
C THR A 78 0.65 4.23 -15.72
N THR A 79 1.83 4.02 -16.32
CA THR A 79 2.07 4.29 -17.76
C THR A 79 1.23 3.37 -18.65
N ILE A 80 1.12 2.09 -18.31
CA ILE A 80 0.27 1.13 -19.03
C ILE A 80 -1.20 1.56 -18.90
N HIS A 81 -1.64 1.93 -17.69
CA HIS A 81 -2.99 2.40 -17.45
C HIS A 81 -3.32 3.65 -18.28
N PHE A 82 -2.46 4.67 -18.27
CA PHE A 82 -2.64 5.87 -19.09
C PHE A 82 -2.74 5.52 -20.57
N SER A 83 -1.88 4.64 -21.06
CA SER A 83 -1.87 4.21 -22.45
C SER A 83 -3.20 3.55 -22.84
N ILE A 84 -3.74 2.68 -21.97
CA ILE A 84 -5.03 2.01 -22.17
C ILE A 84 -6.20 3.01 -22.12
N GLU A 85 -6.22 3.90 -21.14
CA GLU A 85 -7.28 4.91 -20.99
C GLU A 85 -7.30 5.91 -22.14
N ILE A 86 -6.12 6.40 -22.57
CA ILE A 86 -5.99 7.31 -23.71
C ILE A 86 -6.43 6.61 -25.01
N HIS A 87 -5.94 5.39 -25.25
CA HIS A 87 -6.32 4.63 -26.45
C HIS A 87 -7.83 4.38 -26.50
N ASN A 88 -8.42 3.92 -25.39
CA ASN A 88 -9.85 3.68 -25.31
C ASN A 88 -10.68 4.97 -25.41
N GLY A 89 -10.17 6.06 -24.84
CA GLY A 89 -10.82 7.36 -24.82
C GLY A 89 -10.94 8.00 -26.20
N TYR A 90 -9.95 7.80 -27.08
CA TYR A 90 -9.99 8.29 -28.46
C TYR A 90 -10.68 7.32 -29.44
N ASN A 91 -10.59 6.01 -29.22
CA ASN A 91 -11.07 5.02 -30.20
C ASN A 91 -12.54 4.63 -30.06
N LYS A 92 -13.14 4.74 -28.87
CA LYS A 92 -14.55 4.37 -28.68
C LYS A 92 -15.53 5.40 -29.26
N GLU A 93 -15.23 6.68 -29.07
CA GLU A 93 -16.01 7.80 -29.56
C GLU A 93 -15.04 8.90 -30.03
N PRO A 94 -14.64 8.91 -31.31
CA PRO A 94 -13.66 9.86 -31.80
C PRO A 94 -14.25 11.26 -31.82
N THR A 95 -13.95 12.04 -30.78
CA THR A 95 -14.20 13.47 -30.69
C THR A 95 -12.86 14.21 -30.66
N PRO A 96 -12.80 15.54 -30.88
CA PRO A 96 -11.53 16.28 -30.77
C PRO A 96 -10.89 16.22 -29.37
N HIS A 97 -11.63 15.76 -28.35
CA HIS A 97 -11.16 15.61 -26.98
C HIS A 97 -11.22 14.15 -26.54
N ILE A 98 -10.38 13.78 -25.57
CA ILE A 98 -10.49 12.48 -24.91
C ILE A 98 -11.84 12.38 -24.20
N ARG A 99 -12.48 11.21 -24.27
CA ARG A 99 -13.73 10.94 -23.54
C ARG A 99 -13.57 11.25 -22.04
N GLU A 100 -14.52 12.00 -21.48
CA GLU A 100 -14.46 12.55 -20.12
C GLU A 100 -14.10 11.49 -19.06
N GLU A 101 -14.77 10.33 -19.10
CA GLU A 101 -14.51 9.24 -18.16
C GLU A 101 -13.06 8.74 -18.19
N ASN A 102 -12.49 8.58 -19.39
CA ASN A 102 -11.11 8.11 -19.55
C ASN A 102 -10.11 9.16 -19.09
N ALA A 103 -10.41 10.45 -19.33
CA ALA A 103 -9.62 11.55 -18.80
C ALA A 103 -9.63 11.57 -17.27
N HIS A 104 -10.79 11.36 -16.64
CA HIS A 104 -10.93 11.27 -15.19
C HIS A 104 -10.11 10.10 -14.62
N HIS A 105 -10.19 8.90 -15.20
CA HIS A 105 -9.39 7.75 -14.74
C HIS A 105 -7.89 7.98 -14.88
N THR A 106 -7.46 8.59 -15.99
CA THR A 106 -6.04 8.97 -16.19
C THR A 106 -5.58 9.93 -15.09
N ALA A 107 -6.39 10.94 -14.78
CA ALA A 107 -6.06 11.92 -13.74
C ALA A 107 -6.03 11.32 -12.32
N MET A 108 -6.89 10.34 -12.01
CA MET A 108 -6.93 9.67 -10.69
C MET A 108 -5.58 9.03 -10.31
N LEU A 109 -4.87 8.42 -11.26
CA LEU A 109 -3.57 7.77 -10.99
C LEU A 109 -2.36 8.68 -11.20
N PHE A 110 -2.56 9.92 -11.69
CA PHE A 110 -1.47 10.83 -12.04
C PHE A 110 -0.59 11.20 -10.84
N GLY A 111 -1.19 11.42 -9.68
CA GLY A 111 -0.45 11.72 -8.46
C GLY A 111 0.49 10.58 -8.02
N PHE A 112 0.06 9.32 -8.17
CA PHE A 112 0.89 8.15 -7.88
C PHE A 112 2.05 8.00 -8.87
N PHE A 113 1.82 8.30 -10.15
CA PHE A 113 2.89 8.34 -11.16
C PHE A 113 3.96 9.38 -10.82
N LEU A 114 3.55 10.62 -10.49
CA LEU A 114 4.49 11.67 -10.08
C LEU A 114 5.22 11.30 -8.79
N GLY A 115 4.51 10.76 -7.80
CA GLY A 115 5.10 10.31 -6.54
C GLY A 115 6.17 9.23 -6.76
N ALA A 116 5.93 8.27 -7.66
CA ALA A 116 6.91 7.23 -7.97
C ALA A 116 8.18 7.78 -8.65
N TRP A 117 8.06 8.79 -9.51
CA TRP A 117 9.23 9.49 -10.04
C TRP A 117 10.02 10.21 -8.95
N VAL A 118 9.34 10.89 -8.02
CA VAL A 118 9.98 11.52 -6.87
C VAL A 118 10.70 10.50 -5.99
N GLU A 119 10.11 9.33 -5.76
CA GLU A 119 10.76 8.22 -5.03
C GLU A 119 12.08 7.79 -5.70
N ILE A 120 12.11 7.71 -7.05
CA ILE A 120 13.35 7.39 -7.80
C ILE A 120 14.40 8.50 -7.63
N LEU A 121 14.01 9.77 -7.74
CA LEU A 121 14.94 10.90 -7.58
C LEU A 121 15.54 10.96 -6.17
N VAL A 122 14.73 10.64 -5.14
CA VAL A 122 15.18 10.51 -3.75
C VAL A 122 16.12 9.32 -3.59
N HIS A 123 15.79 8.17 -4.19
CA HIS A 123 16.61 6.97 -4.14
C HIS A 123 18.03 7.21 -4.69
N TYR A 124 18.16 7.90 -5.82
CA TYR A 124 19.46 8.26 -6.41
C TYR A 124 20.11 9.51 -5.80
N LYS A 125 19.59 10.02 -4.68
CA LYS A 125 20.11 11.20 -3.96
C LYS A 125 20.16 12.49 -4.80
N ILE A 126 19.37 12.55 -5.88
CA ILE A 126 19.23 13.75 -6.73
C ILE A 126 18.33 14.79 -6.03
N LEU A 127 17.28 14.32 -5.35
CA LEU A 127 16.38 15.15 -4.57
C LEU A 127 16.50 14.81 -3.08
N VAL A 128 16.93 15.78 -2.25
CA VAL A 128 17.26 15.55 -0.83
C VAL A 128 16.28 16.28 0.13
N LEU A 129 15.07 16.57 -0.35
CA LEU A 129 14.04 17.18 0.49
C LEU A 129 13.52 16.17 1.53
N LYS A 130 13.65 16.51 2.82
CA LYS A 130 13.12 15.68 3.90
C LYS A 130 11.61 15.53 3.73
N ARG A 131 11.12 14.29 3.87
CA ARG A 131 9.69 13.94 3.88
C ARG A 131 8.94 14.13 2.56
N ILE A 132 9.65 14.43 1.46
CA ILE A 132 9.03 14.68 0.16
C ILE A 132 8.24 13.46 -0.35
N THR A 133 8.70 12.25 -0.09
CA THR A 133 7.99 11.04 -0.52
C THR A 133 6.66 10.85 0.21
N GLN A 134 6.61 11.13 1.52
CA GLN A 134 5.35 11.15 2.28
C GLN A 134 4.40 12.25 1.78
N ALA A 135 4.93 13.45 1.53
CA ALA A 135 4.14 14.57 0.99
C ALA A 135 3.57 14.25 -0.40
N MET A 136 4.33 13.56 -1.25
CA MET A 136 3.83 13.08 -2.55
C MET A 136 2.77 11.99 -2.39
N GLY A 137 2.86 11.14 -1.38
CA GLY A 137 1.80 10.18 -1.03
C GLY A 137 0.50 10.88 -0.64
N PHE A 138 0.58 11.92 0.18
CA PHE A 138 -0.58 12.77 0.50
C PHE A 138 -1.16 13.41 -0.77
N LEU A 139 -0.31 14.03 -1.61
CA LEU A 139 -0.74 14.65 -2.86
C LEU A 139 -1.40 13.64 -3.82
N ALA A 140 -0.90 12.41 -3.86
CA ALA A 140 -1.47 11.36 -4.70
C ALA A 140 -2.92 11.03 -4.30
N PHE A 141 -3.16 10.76 -3.02
CA PHE A 141 -4.53 10.53 -2.53
C PHE A 141 -5.41 11.79 -2.60
N ALA A 142 -4.84 12.99 -2.47
CA ALA A 142 -5.59 14.23 -2.62
C ALA A 142 -6.08 14.43 -4.07
N ILE A 143 -5.23 14.14 -5.07
CA ILE A 143 -5.61 14.18 -6.49
C ILE A 143 -6.66 13.10 -6.77
N GLU A 144 -6.44 11.86 -6.34
CA GLU A 144 -7.39 10.76 -6.51
C GLU A 144 -8.75 11.10 -5.89
N GLY A 145 -8.75 11.60 -4.65
CA GLY A 145 -9.96 11.99 -3.91
C GLY A 145 -10.70 13.15 -4.57
N LEU A 146 -9.99 14.18 -5.03
CA LEU A 146 -10.56 15.29 -5.79
C LEU A 146 -11.27 14.77 -7.05
N MET A 147 -10.58 13.91 -7.81
CA MET A 147 -11.16 13.32 -9.02
C MET A 147 -12.37 12.45 -8.70
N MET A 148 -12.35 11.69 -7.59
CA MET A 148 -13.47 10.85 -7.16
C MET A 148 -14.72 11.66 -6.83
N VAL A 149 -14.58 12.79 -6.13
CA VAL A 149 -15.70 13.67 -5.79
C VAL A 149 -16.44 14.15 -7.04
N PHE A 150 -15.70 14.58 -8.07
CA PHE A 150 -16.29 15.14 -9.28
C PHE A 150 -16.58 14.10 -10.38
N HIS A 151 -16.26 12.82 -10.16
CA HIS A 151 -16.54 11.73 -11.10
C HIS A 151 -18.00 11.21 -11.05
N LEU A 152 -18.74 11.52 -9.98
CA LEU A 152 -20.00 10.85 -9.62
C LEU A 152 -21.27 11.30 -10.37
N HIS A 153 -21.16 12.17 -11.37
CA HIS A 153 -22.34 12.78 -12.00
C HIS A 153 -23.18 11.74 -12.78
N ALA A 154 -24.51 11.85 -12.63
CA ALA A 154 -25.53 11.08 -13.37
C ALA A 154 -25.46 9.54 -13.26
N ARG A 155 -25.16 9.01 -12.07
CA ARG A 155 -25.11 7.56 -11.80
C ARG A 155 -26.36 7.03 -11.06
N SER A 156 -26.57 5.71 -11.11
CA SER A 156 -27.60 5.03 -10.30
C SER A 156 -27.28 5.15 -8.79
N MET A 157 -28.26 4.91 -7.92
CA MET A 157 -28.05 5.00 -6.47
C MET A 157 -26.93 4.06 -5.99
N ILE A 158 -26.90 2.82 -6.47
CA ILE A 158 -25.86 1.85 -6.12
C ILE A 158 -24.49 2.32 -6.64
N ASP A 159 -24.40 2.72 -7.91
CA ASP A 159 -23.13 3.10 -8.53
C ASP A 159 -22.52 4.32 -7.82
N ALA A 160 -23.34 5.34 -7.53
CA ALA A 160 -22.92 6.48 -6.74
C ALA A 160 -22.46 6.09 -5.32
N HIS A 161 -23.23 5.25 -4.62
CA HIS A 161 -22.91 4.84 -3.25
C HIS A 161 -21.63 4.01 -3.15
N ILE A 162 -21.39 3.10 -4.10
CA ILE A 162 -20.15 2.32 -4.18
C ILE A 162 -18.94 3.23 -4.26
N HIS A 163 -18.99 4.22 -5.15
CA HIS A 163 -17.89 5.15 -5.37
C HIS A 163 -17.74 6.16 -4.22
N GLN A 164 -18.83 6.53 -3.53
CA GLN A 164 -18.75 7.30 -2.28
C GLN A 164 -17.98 6.54 -1.19
N LEU A 165 -18.20 5.22 -1.06
CA LEU A 165 -17.46 4.37 -0.14
C LEU A 165 -15.97 4.23 -0.51
N VAL A 166 -15.64 4.22 -1.82
CA VAL A 166 -14.24 4.37 -2.28
C VAL A 166 -13.69 5.75 -1.91
N GLY A 167 -14.46 6.82 -2.12
CA GLY A 167 -14.06 8.17 -1.72
C GLY A 167 -13.72 8.27 -0.24
N LEU A 168 -14.48 7.58 0.63
CA LEU A 168 -14.20 7.49 2.06
C LEU A 168 -12.83 6.83 2.34
N THR A 169 -12.51 5.68 1.71
CA THR A 169 -11.18 5.05 1.90
C THR A 169 -10.04 5.95 1.42
N ILE A 170 -10.24 6.67 0.32
CA ILE A 170 -9.23 7.59 -0.24
C ILE A 170 -8.97 8.73 0.75
N VAL A 171 -10.02 9.35 1.30
CA VAL A 171 -9.87 10.45 2.28
C VAL A 171 -9.19 9.95 3.55
N CYS A 172 -9.53 8.76 4.05
CA CYS A 172 -8.86 8.19 5.21
C CYS A 172 -7.38 7.86 4.93
N SER A 173 -7.06 7.35 3.73
CA SER A 173 -5.67 7.13 3.28
C SER A 173 -4.88 8.44 3.15
N MET A 174 -5.52 9.49 2.63
CA MET A 174 -4.98 10.84 2.52
C MET A 174 -4.62 11.41 3.90
N ILE A 175 -5.52 11.26 4.90
CA ILE A 175 -5.26 11.69 6.28
C ILE A 175 -4.08 10.92 6.87
N GLY A 176 -4.03 9.60 6.70
CA GLY A 176 -2.89 8.78 7.12
C GLY A 176 -1.56 9.25 6.53
N ALA A 177 -1.53 9.48 5.20
CA ALA A 177 -0.35 10.00 4.50
C ALA A 177 0.07 11.41 4.96
N LEU A 178 -0.90 12.27 5.29
CA LEU A 178 -0.63 13.59 5.85
C LEU A 178 0.00 13.47 7.25
N CYS A 179 -0.56 12.63 8.11
CA CYS A 179 0.00 12.37 9.44
C CYS A 179 1.43 11.79 9.36
N GLU A 180 1.70 10.86 8.43
CA GLU A 180 3.04 10.34 8.16
C GLU A 180 4.04 11.44 7.73
N THR A 181 3.56 12.49 7.05
CA THR A 181 4.41 13.61 6.66
C THR A 181 4.87 14.41 7.88
N PHE A 182 4.02 14.55 8.89
CA PHE A 182 4.35 15.28 10.12
C PHE A 182 5.13 14.44 11.13
N ASP A 183 4.76 13.17 11.28
CA ASP A 183 5.33 12.24 12.23
C ASP A 183 5.52 10.84 11.61
N PRO A 184 6.61 10.65 10.82
CA PRO A 184 6.91 9.38 10.18
C PRO A 184 7.36 8.30 11.18
N ASP A 185 7.63 8.65 12.43
CA ASP A 185 8.12 7.72 13.44
C ASP A 185 6.96 7.10 14.24
N ASN A 186 5.71 7.52 13.96
CA ASN A 186 4.51 6.92 14.53
C ASN A 186 4.00 5.75 13.69
N PHE A 187 4.07 4.56 14.27
CA PHE A 187 3.64 3.31 13.64
C PHE A 187 2.17 3.34 13.19
N TRP A 188 1.27 3.97 13.95
CA TRP A 188 -0.16 3.92 13.65
C TRP A 188 -0.55 4.69 12.40
N PHE A 189 0.16 5.77 12.05
CA PHE A 189 -0.15 6.54 10.85
C PHE A 189 0.11 5.75 9.57
N ILE A 190 1.20 4.99 9.53
CA ILE A 190 1.51 4.15 8.37
C ILE A 190 0.64 2.90 8.27
N ILE A 191 0.21 2.37 9.42
CA ILE A 191 -0.75 1.26 9.47
C ILE A 191 -2.12 1.74 9.00
N ALA A 192 -2.55 2.95 9.38
CA ALA A 192 -3.80 3.53 8.89
C ALA A 192 -3.81 3.63 7.36
N ARG A 193 -2.74 4.15 6.75
CA ARG A 193 -2.62 4.19 5.27
C ARG A 193 -2.68 2.80 4.65
N SER A 194 -1.97 1.82 5.21
CA SER A 194 -1.97 0.45 4.69
C SER A 194 -3.35 -0.21 4.83
N PHE A 195 -4.04 0.01 5.93
CA PHE A 195 -5.40 -0.49 6.20
C PHE A 195 -6.43 0.08 5.23
N PHE A 196 -6.45 1.40 5.02
CA PHE A 196 -7.40 2.01 4.10
C PHE A 196 -7.06 1.74 2.64
N ALA A 197 -5.79 1.57 2.29
CA ALA A 197 -5.39 1.09 0.96
C ALA A 197 -5.84 -0.37 0.73
N LEU A 198 -5.74 -1.25 1.74
CA LEU A 198 -6.27 -2.61 1.64
C LEU A 198 -7.79 -2.58 1.44
N THR A 199 -8.50 -1.80 2.26
CA THR A 199 -9.96 -1.63 2.16
C THR A 199 -10.37 -1.10 0.80
N GLN A 200 -9.65 -0.12 0.26
CA GLN A 200 -9.87 0.41 -1.08
C GLN A 200 -9.75 -0.70 -2.13
N GLY A 201 -8.70 -1.52 -2.02
CA GLY A 201 -8.46 -2.62 -2.94
C GLY A 201 -9.51 -3.73 -2.87
N THR A 202 -9.84 -4.22 -1.67
CA THR A 202 -10.84 -5.27 -1.48
C THR A 202 -12.23 -4.79 -1.88
N TRP A 203 -12.57 -3.53 -1.60
CA TRP A 203 -13.83 -2.93 -2.00
C TRP A 203 -13.93 -2.76 -3.52
N PHE A 204 -12.85 -2.36 -4.21
CA PHE A 204 -12.82 -2.32 -5.68
C PHE A 204 -13.14 -3.70 -6.30
N LEU A 205 -12.64 -4.78 -5.71
CA LEU A 205 -12.98 -6.13 -6.17
C LEU A 205 -14.46 -6.43 -6.00
N GLN A 206 -15.03 -6.20 -4.82
CA GLN A 206 -16.46 -6.41 -4.59
C GLN A 206 -17.32 -5.52 -5.49
N ALA A 207 -16.99 -4.23 -5.60
CA ALA A 207 -17.65 -3.26 -6.46
C ALA A 207 -17.77 -3.73 -7.92
N ALA A 208 -16.70 -4.35 -8.46
CA ALA A 208 -16.70 -4.88 -9.81
C ALA A 208 -17.82 -5.92 -10.01
N PHE A 209 -18.04 -6.81 -9.05
CA PHE A 209 -19.09 -7.83 -9.12
C PHE A 209 -20.48 -7.30 -8.79
N VAL A 210 -20.59 -6.22 -8.01
CA VAL A 210 -21.87 -5.56 -7.76
C VAL A 210 -22.36 -4.83 -9.01
N ILE A 211 -21.48 -4.07 -9.68
CA ILE A 211 -21.83 -3.27 -10.87
C ILE A 211 -21.97 -4.17 -12.11
N TRP A 212 -21.09 -5.16 -12.26
CA TRP A 212 -21.13 -6.12 -13.38
C TRP A 212 -21.24 -7.56 -12.85
N PRO A 213 -22.44 -7.97 -12.39
CA PRO A 213 -22.66 -9.33 -11.91
C PRO A 213 -22.33 -10.34 -13.02
N LYS A 214 -21.56 -11.38 -12.65
CA LYS A 214 -21.17 -12.48 -13.55
C LYS A 214 -22.12 -13.67 -13.49
N THR A 215 -23.34 -13.41 -13.03
CA THR A 215 -24.39 -14.41 -12.83
C THR A 215 -25.73 -13.81 -13.20
N THR A 216 -26.63 -14.67 -13.67
CA THR A 216 -28.03 -14.34 -13.94
C THR A 216 -28.94 -14.67 -12.76
N ASN A 217 -28.41 -15.30 -11.70
CA ASN A 217 -29.20 -15.63 -10.52
C ASN A 217 -29.62 -14.34 -9.80
N PRO A 218 -30.94 -14.06 -9.69
CA PRO A 218 -31.45 -12.80 -9.14
C PRO A 218 -31.08 -12.58 -7.67
N LEU A 219 -30.71 -13.62 -6.92
CA LEU A 219 -30.22 -13.49 -5.54
C LEU A 219 -28.88 -12.76 -5.42
N PHE A 220 -28.12 -12.68 -6.51
CA PHE A 220 -26.79 -12.06 -6.56
C PHE A 220 -26.74 -10.83 -7.48
N VAL A 221 -27.88 -10.40 -8.01
CA VAL A 221 -28.00 -9.19 -8.83
C VAL A 221 -28.59 -8.07 -7.98
N TRP A 222 -27.88 -6.95 -7.89
CA TRP A 222 -28.26 -5.83 -7.05
C TRP A 222 -29.19 -4.87 -7.78
N GLU A 223 -30.27 -4.44 -7.12
CA GLU A 223 -31.27 -3.54 -7.71
C GLU A 223 -30.76 -2.08 -7.76
N PRO A 224 -30.43 -1.51 -8.94
CA PRO A 224 -29.63 -0.28 -9.08
C PRO A 224 -30.18 0.96 -8.38
N ASN A 225 -31.50 1.02 -8.19
CA ASN A 225 -32.22 2.15 -7.61
C ASN A 225 -32.97 1.76 -6.32
N SER A 226 -32.39 0.88 -5.50
CA SER A 226 -32.99 0.44 -4.24
C SER A 226 -32.23 0.94 -3.01
N HIS A 227 -32.94 1.58 -2.08
CA HIS A 227 -32.41 1.94 -0.77
C HIS A 227 -31.96 0.72 0.04
N ARG A 228 -32.60 -0.44 -0.15
CA ARG A 228 -32.19 -1.69 0.49
C ARG A 228 -30.80 -2.11 0.02
N SER A 229 -30.54 -2.04 -1.29
CA SER A 229 -29.22 -2.35 -1.87
C SER A 229 -28.15 -1.42 -1.31
N VAL A 230 -28.43 -0.12 -1.21
CA VAL A 230 -27.53 0.87 -0.60
C VAL A 230 -27.21 0.51 0.86
N SER A 231 -28.22 0.19 1.67
CA SER A 231 -28.02 -0.21 3.07
C SER A 231 -27.18 -1.49 3.21
N LEU A 232 -27.46 -2.51 2.38
CA LEU A 232 -26.70 -3.76 2.36
C LEU A 232 -25.26 -3.56 1.89
N LEU A 233 -25.00 -2.62 0.99
CA LEU A 233 -23.64 -2.26 0.59
C LEU A 233 -22.88 -1.57 1.71
N THR A 234 -23.50 -0.65 2.45
CA THR A 234 -22.88 -0.05 3.64
C THR A 234 -22.54 -1.11 4.67
N MET A 235 -23.44 -2.06 4.91
CA MET A 235 -23.19 -3.20 5.80
C MET A 235 -22.02 -4.06 5.29
N SER A 236 -21.99 -4.38 3.99
CA SER A 236 -20.91 -5.15 3.38
C SER A 236 -19.56 -4.43 3.55
N TYR A 237 -19.54 -3.12 3.32
CA TYR A 237 -18.34 -2.30 3.51
C TYR A 237 -17.88 -2.27 4.97
N ALA A 238 -18.79 -2.25 5.95
CA ALA A 238 -18.43 -2.39 7.36
C ALA A 238 -17.78 -3.76 7.66
N TYR A 239 -18.23 -4.84 7.00
CA TYR A 239 -17.55 -6.13 7.09
C TYR A 239 -16.18 -6.15 6.41
N HIS A 240 -15.99 -5.42 5.31
CA HIS A 240 -14.66 -5.21 4.73
C HIS A 240 -13.72 -4.54 5.74
N LEU A 241 -14.14 -3.43 6.36
CA LEU A 241 -13.34 -2.75 7.38
C LEU A 241 -12.93 -3.68 8.52
N ALA A 242 -13.87 -4.46 9.06
CA ALA A 242 -13.58 -5.40 10.13
C ALA A 242 -12.68 -6.58 9.68
N GLY A 243 -12.97 -7.13 8.49
CA GLY A 243 -12.22 -8.25 7.91
C GLY A 243 -10.79 -7.87 7.56
N ASP A 244 -10.59 -6.73 6.92
CA ASP A 244 -9.27 -6.22 6.55
C ASP A 244 -8.44 -5.89 7.80
N ALA A 245 -9.05 -5.36 8.85
CA ALA A 245 -8.36 -5.14 10.13
C ALA A 245 -7.90 -6.47 10.74
N LEU A 246 -8.77 -7.48 10.77
CA LEU A 246 -8.43 -8.82 11.27
C LEU A 246 -7.30 -9.44 10.45
N ILE A 247 -7.34 -9.33 9.11
CA ILE A 247 -6.30 -9.82 8.22
C ILE A 247 -4.95 -9.17 8.55
N LEU A 248 -4.90 -7.84 8.70
CA LEU A 248 -3.66 -7.13 9.03
C LEU A 248 -3.12 -7.51 10.42
N ILE A 249 -4.01 -7.74 11.40
CA ILE A 249 -3.62 -8.25 12.73
C ILE A 249 -3.01 -9.65 12.61
N ILE A 250 -3.63 -10.56 11.86
CA ILE A 250 -3.11 -11.92 11.65
C ILE A 250 -1.72 -11.85 10.98
N VAL A 251 -1.55 -11.01 9.96
CA VAL A 251 -0.25 -10.82 9.30
C VAL A 251 0.80 -10.30 10.28
N TYR A 252 0.46 -9.33 11.13
CA TYR A 252 1.36 -8.84 12.18
C TYR A 252 1.77 -9.97 13.15
N LEU A 253 0.81 -10.78 13.61
CA LEU A 253 1.09 -11.90 14.52
C LEU A 253 1.99 -12.96 13.86
N LEU A 254 1.76 -13.28 12.59
CA LEU A 254 2.59 -14.21 11.82
C LEU A 254 4.04 -13.71 11.71
N ILE A 255 4.24 -12.42 11.42
CA ILE A 255 5.57 -11.80 11.37
C ILE A 255 6.22 -11.84 12.75
N TYR A 256 5.50 -11.48 13.81
CA TYR A 256 6.01 -11.52 15.18
C TYR A 256 6.46 -12.92 15.58
N MET A 257 5.65 -13.94 15.33
CA MET A 257 5.99 -15.34 15.62
C MET A 257 7.20 -15.81 14.81
N SER A 258 7.29 -15.43 13.54
CA SER A 258 8.41 -15.79 12.65
C SER A 258 9.72 -15.17 13.14
N MET A 259 9.70 -13.88 13.50
CA MET A 259 10.86 -13.18 14.05
C MET A 259 11.31 -13.77 15.38
N LYS A 260 10.37 -14.04 16.31
CA LYS A 260 10.68 -14.66 17.59
C LYS A 260 11.28 -16.06 17.43
N SER A 261 10.78 -16.85 16.49
CA SER A 261 11.29 -18.20 16.22
C SER A 261 12.71 -18.17 15.64
N HIS A 262 13.00 -17.25 14.72
CA HIS A 262 14.35 -17.05 14.19
C HIS A 262 15.35 -16.63 15.28
N ILE A 263 14.96 -15.73 16.18
CA ILE A 263 15.81 -15.33 17.31
C ILE A 263 16.09 -16.53 18.23
N LYS A 264 15.07 -17.34 18.53
CA LYS A 264 15.23 -18.53 19.38
C LYS A 264 16.16 -19.58 18.76
N LEU A 265 16.01 -19.86 17.47
CA LEU A 265 16.85 -20.82 16.75
C LEU A 265 18.33 -20.40 16.71
N ASN A 266 18.57 -19.11 16.41
CA ASN A 266 19.94 -18.59 16.40
C ASN A 266 20.60 -18.66 17.78
N ASN A 267 19.84 -18.46 18.85
CA ASN A 267 20.35 -18.57 20.22
C ASN A 267 20.64 -20.04 20.60
N SER A 268 19.80 -21.00 20.18
CA SER A 268 20.06 -22.43 20.46
C SER A 268 21.22 -23.01 19.66
N GLU A 269 21.47 -22.53 18.44
CA GLU A 269 22.66 -22.94 17.66
C GLU A 269 23.96 -22.41 18.29
N THR A 270 23.93 -21.30 19.04
CA THR A 270 25.10 -20.78 19.76
C THR A 270 25.35 -21.43 21.10
N ASP A 271 24.34 -22.00 21.77
CA ASP A 271 24.51 -22.68 23.07
C ASP A 271 25.12 -24.10 22.91
N ASP A 272 25.12 -24.67 21.69
CA ASP A 272 25.77 -25.95 21.39
C ASP A 272 27.27 -25.80 21.00
N ASP A 273 27.75 -24.56 20.80
CA ASP A 273 29.15 -24.19 20.55
C ASP A 273 29.72 -23.41 21.77
N ASP A 274 29.65 -24.01 22.95
CA ASP A 274 30.25 -23.48 24.19
C ASP A 274 31.80 -23.42 24.07
N ASP A 275 32.35 -22.29 23.58
CA ASP A 275 33.51 -21.58 24.18
C ASP A 275 33.80 -20.20 23.51
N TYR A 276 32.79 -19.50 22.96
CA TYR A 276 33.03 -18.21 22.29
C TYR A 276 32.52 -17.02 23.10
N ASP A 277 33.47 -16.14 23.42
CA ASP A 277 33.37 -14.86 24.12
C ASP A 277 32.10 -14.07 23.73
N GLU A 278 31.49 -13.43 24.72
CA GLU A 278 30.26 -12.63 24.59
C GLU A 278 30.37 -11.51 23.51
N GLU A 279 31.60 -11.12 23.17
CA GLU A 279 31.91 -10.21 22.06
C GLU A 279 31.58 -10.77 20.66
N GLU A 280 31.70 -12.09 20.43
CA GLU A 280 31.40 -12.71 19.12
C GLU A 280 29.89 -12.88 18.91
N ARG A 281 29.14 -13.13 19.99
CA ARG A 281 27.66 -13.14 19.99
C ARG A 281 27.11 -11.76 19.58
N ILE A 282 27.74 -10.69 20.06
CA ILE A 282 27.43 -9.29 19.68
C ILE A 282 27.88 -8.99 18.24
N ALA A 283 28.98 -9.59 17.77
CA ALA A 283 29.46 -9.44 16.39
C ALA A 283 28.55 -10.12 15.35
N ARG A 284 27.92 -11.26 15.67
CA ARG A 284 26.96 -11.92 14.76
C ARG A 284 25.61 -11.20 14.67
N TYR A 285 25.13 -10.59 15.77
CA TYR A 285 23.99 -9.68 15.69
C TYR A 285 24.29 -8.46 14.82
N LYS A 286 25.52 -7.91 14.90
CA LYS A 286 26.01 -6.88 13.98
C LYS A 286 26.03 -7.36 12.53
N LEU A 287 26.34 -8.63 12.24
CA LEU A 287 26.29 -9.16 10.87
C LEU A 287 24.86 -9.17 10.33
N ILE A 288 23.88 -9.57 11.14
CA ILE A 288 22.45 -9.60 10.75
C ILE A 288 21.87 -8.19 10.61
N SER A 289 22.30 -7.22 11.44
CA SER A 289 21.92 -5.81 11.29
C SER A 289 22.65 -5.10 10.13
N ASN A 290 23.95 -5.37 9.93
CA ASN A 290 24.79 -4.72 8.92
C ASN A 290 24.60 -5.30 7.51
N ILE A 291 24.17 -6.56 7.36
CA ILE A 291 23.68 -7.09 6.07
C ILE A 291 22.49 -6.24 5.56
N HIS A 292 21.83 -5.46 6.43
CA HIS A 292 20.81 -4.49 6.02
C HIS A 292 21.24 -3.02 6.10
N GLU A 293 22.04 -2.57 7.06
CA GLU A 293 22.39 -1.14 7.16
C GLU A 293 23.40 -0.65 6.10
N GLU A 294 24.33 -1.49 5.60
CA GLU A 294 25.19 -1.10 4.47
C GLU A 294 24.40 -0.91 3.15
N ASN A 295 23.13 -1.33 3.12
CA ASN A 295 22.25 -1.20 1.96
C ASN A 295 21.32 0.03 2.02
N PHE A 296 21.34 0.84 3.09
CA PHE A 296 20.41 1.98 3.27
C PHE A 296 21.04 3.31 3.72
N ALA A 297 22.34 3.54 3.47
CA ALA A 297 22.98 4.85 3.60
C ALA A 297 23.07 5.63 2.28
#